data_AF-A0A150J445-F1
#
_entry.id   AF-A0A150J445-F1
#
_cell.length_a   1.000
_cell.length_b   1.000
_cell.length_c   1.000
_cell.angle_alpha   90.00
_cell.angle_beta   90.00
_cell.angle_gamma   90.00
#
_symmetry.space_group_name_H-M   'P 1'
#
loop_
_entity.id
_entity.type
_entity.pdbx_description
1 polymer ?
#
loop_
_entity_poly.entity_id
_entity_poly.type
_entity_poly.pdbx_seq_one_letter_code
_entity_poly.pdbx_strand_id
1 'polypeptide(L)'
;MREDKGVISEVVFSPFSIFGKNSSTISHFSLPIDTSIIGTVHSHPSRNGFPSEGDLNFFSHYGKVHIIVRYPYEKEDYFFYSRDGDSLGYEVV
;
A
#
# COMPACT_ATOMS: atom_id res chain seq x y z
N MET A 1 5.35 5.01 -1.69
CA MET A 1 4.70 6.34 -1.57
C MET A 1 5.60 7.25 -0.76
N ARG A 2 5.65 8.55 -1.06
CA ARG A 2 6.39 9.54 -0.27
C ARG A 2 5.45 10.56 0.35
N GLU A 3 5.89 11.14 1.45
CA GLU A 3 5.18 12.15 2.22
C GLU A 3 5.94 13.48 2.13
N ASP A 4 5.20 14.58 1.95
CA ASP A 4 5.67 15.93 2.24
C ASP A 4 4.74 16.56 3.27
N LYS A 5 5.29 16.93 4.45
CA LYS A 5 4.58 17.64 5.52
C LYS A 5 3.25 17.00 5.94
N GLY A 6 3.21 15.68 6.08
CA GLY A 6 2.02 14.91 6.47
C GLY A 6 1.08 14.55 5.32
N VAL A 7 1.37 14.97 4.08
CA VAL A 7 0.55 14.68 2.90
C VAL A 7 1.26 13.66 2.02
N ILE A 8 0.56 12.59 1.67
CA ILE A 8 1.04 11.61 0.68
C ILE A 8 0.88 12.23 -0.71
N SER A 9 1.98 12.72 -1.29
CA SER A 9 1.97 13.49 -2.53
C SER A 9 2.51 12.72 -3.74
N GLU A 10 3.26 11.63 -3.53
CA GLU A 10 3.93 10.90 -4.62
C GLU A 10 3.76 9.38 -4.53
N VAL A 11 3.51 8.76 -5.69
CA VAL A 11 3.57 7.31 -5.88
C VAL A 11 4.85 6.97 -6.63
N VAL A 12 5.70 6.17 -5.98
CA VAL A 12 6.94 5.63 -6.58
C VAL A 12 6.63 4.22 -7.05
N PHE A 13 6.80 3.98 -8.35
CA PHE A 13 6.65 2.64 -8.91
C PHE A 13 7.90 1.80 -8.60
N SER A 14 7.71 0.64 -7.97
CA SER A 14 8.82 -0.27 -7.70
C SER A 14 9.36 -0.83 -9.02
N PRO A 15 10.68 -0.78 -9.26
CA PRO A 15 11.28 -1.56 -10.33
C PRO A 15 11.01 -3.05 -10.07
N PHE A 16 10.68 -3.82 -11.11
CA PHE A 16 10.42 -5.28 -11.05
C PHE A 16 9.13 -5.75 -10.35
N SER A 17 8.04 -4.98 -10.44
CA SER A 17 6.72 -5.49 -10.03
C SER A 17 6.32 -6.70 -10.89
N ILE A 18 6.10 -7.87 -10.27
CA ILE A 18 5.61 -9.07 -10.97
C ILE A 18 4.09 -9.06 -10.88
N PHE A 19 3.43 -8.83 -12.00
CA PHE A 19 1.98 -8.85 -12.11
C PHE A 19 1.51 -10.25 -12.53
N GLY A 20 0.90 -10.98 -11.60
CA GLY A 20 0.15 -12.19 -11.86
C GLY A 20 -1.33 -11.88 -12.13
N LYS A 21 -2.07 -12.86 -12.66
CA LYS A 21 -3.49 -12.72 -13.01
C LYS A 21 -4.39 -12.36 -11.81
N ASN A 22 -3.99 -12.78 -10.60
CA ASN A 22 -4.76 -12.61 -9.36
C ASN A 22 -3.98 -11.94 -8.23
N SER A 23 -2.72 -11.55 -8.46
CA SER A 23 -1.87 -10.93 -7.44
C SER A 23 -0.78 -10.09 -8.09
N SER A 24 -0.40 -8.99 -7.45
CA SER A 24 0.86 -8.30 -7.74
C SER A 24 1.79 -8.57 -6.58
N THR A 25 2.95 -9.18 -6.86
CA THR A 25 3.96 -9.44 -5.84
C THR A 25 5.12 -8.49 -6.09
N ILE A 26 5.43 -7.68 -5.09
CA ILE A 26 6.64 -6.86 -5.07
C ILE A 26 7.69 -7.62 -4.27
N SER A 27 8.88 -7.78 -4.84
CA SER A 27 10.01 -8.34 -4.08
C SER A 27 10.50 -7.28 -3.10
N HIS A 28 10.55 -7.62 -1.81
CA HIS A 28 11.06 -6.74 -0.77
C HIS A 28 12.51 -6.26 -1.04
N PHE A 29 13.29 -7.05 -1.78
CA PHE A 29 14.67 -6.74 -2.18
C PHE A 29 14.79 -5.79 -3.37
N SER A 30 13.68 -5.51 -4.07
CA SER A 30 13.65 -4.63 -5.25
C SER A 30 13.26 -3.18 -4.91
N LEU A 31 12.83 -2.94 -3.67
CA LEU A 31 12.47 -1.61 -3.22
C LEU A 31 13.74 -0.79 -2.95
N PRO A 32 13.84 0.43 -3.48
CA PRO A 32 14.99 1.29 -3.20
C PRO A 32 15.09 1.54 -1.69
N ILE A 33 16.31 1.52 -1.15
CA ILE A 33 16.61 1.98 0.22
C ILE A 33 16.46 3.50 0.19
N ASP A 34 15.22 3.96 0.25
CA ASP A 34 14.84 5.35 0.20
C ASP A 34 14.02 5.68 1.44
N THR A 35 14.64 6.41 2.35
CA THR A 35 14.06 6.80 3.64
C THR A 35 12.89 7.78 3.50
N SER A 36 12.69 8.38 2.31
CA SER A 36 11.51 9.19 2.02
C SER A 36 10.26 8.34 1.76
N ILE A 37 10.41 7.02 1.55
CA ILE A 37 9.27 6.12 1.35
C ILE A 37 8.58 5.85 2.69
N ILE A 38 7.36 6.35 2.82
CA ILE A 38 6.53 6.20 4.02
C ILE A 38 5.67 4.93 4.01
N GLY A 39 5.59 4.24 2.88
CA GLY A 39 4.94 2.92 2.77
C GLY A 39 4.43 2.61 1.37
N THR A 40 3.41 1.75 1.27
CA THR A 40 2.98 1.12 0.01
C THR A 40 1.52 1.34 -0.34
N VAL A 41 1.21 1.17 -1.61
CA VAL A 41 -0.16 1.08 -2.11
C VAL A 41 -0.26 -0.10 -3.06
N HIS A 42 -1.31 -0.90 -2.93
CA HIS A 42 -1.64 -1.98 -3.85
C HIS A 42 -3.15 -2.13 -4.02
N SER A 43 -3.57 -2.94 -4.99
CA SER A 43 -4.98 -3.15 -5.29
C SER A 43 -5.46 -4.57 -5.00
N HIS A 44 -6.72 -4.67 -4.57
CA HIS A 44 -7.45 -5.91 -4.48
C HIS A 44 -8.47 -6.00 -5.61
N PRO A 45 -8.44 -7.04 -6.47
CA PRO A 45 -9.43 -7.21 -7.53
C PRO A 45 -10.80 -7.68 -7.02
N SER A 46 -10.90 -8.00 -5.72
CA SER A 46 -12.14 -8.37 -5.06
C SER A 46 -12.75 -7.17 -4.33
N ARG A 47 -13.99 -7.32 -3.84
CA ARG A 47 -14.65 -6.33 -2.98
C ARG A 47 -14.12 -6.34 -1.54
N ASN A 48 -13.04 -7.07 -1.24
CA ASN A 48 -12.44 -7.09 0.10
C ASN A 48 -11.36 -6.01 0.21
N GLY A 49 -11.57 -5.02 1.08
CA GLY A 49 -10.60 -3.97 1.39
C GLY A 49 -9.71 -4.27 2.60
N PHE A 50 -9.93 -5.40 3.29
CA PHE A 50 -9.15 -5.81 4.45
C PHE A 50 -7.84 -6.49 4.04
N PRO A 51 -6.76 -6.30 4.83
CA PRO A 51 -5.49 -6.96 4.58
C PRO A 51 -5.60 -8.48 4.78
N SER A 52 -4.97 -9.23 3.90
CA SER A 52 -4.71 -10.66 4.08
C SER A 52 -3.54 -10.91 5.04
N GLU A 53 -3.31 -12.15 5.46
CA GLU A 53 -2.10 -12.50 6.25
C GLU A 53 -0.80 -12.16 5.50
N GLY A 54 -0.80 -12.30 4.16
CA GLY A 54 0.34 -11.91 3.33
C GLY A 54 0.58 -10.40 3.33
N ASP A 55 -0.50 -9.60 3.33
CA ASP A 55 -0.41 -8.14 3.45
C ASP A 55 0.12 -7.74 4.82
N LEU A 56 -0.41 -8.32 5.91
CA LEU A 56 0.06 -8.05 7.27
C LEU A 56 1.54 -8.40 7.47
N ASN A 57 1.96 -9.54 6.91
CA ASN A 57 3.37 -9.90 6.91
C ASN A 57 4.22 -8.92 6.11
N PHE A 58 3.72 -8.38 4.99
CA PHE A 58 4.44 -7.36 4.25
C PHE A 58 4.50 -6.01 4.99
N PHE A 59 3.39 -5.60 5.62
CA PHE A 59 3.26 -4.35 6.35
C PHE A 59 4.21 -4.28 7.55
N SER A 60 4.35 -5.38 8.29
CA SER A 60 5.23 -5.43 9.46
C SER A 60 6.72 -5.21 9.12
N HIS A 61 7.11 -5.40 7.87
CA HIS A 61 8.50 -5.26 7.41
C HIS A 61 8.78 -3.97 6.63
N TYR A 62 7.78 -3.17 6.24
CA TYR A 62 8.00 -2.03 5.34
C TYR A 62 7.16 -0.81 5.71
N GLY A 63 7.72 0.39 5.61
CA GLY A 63 6.94 1.63 5.72
C GLY A 63 6.23 1.84 7.06
N LYS A 64 5.29 2.78 7.09
CA LYS A 64 4.44 3.13 8.24
C LYS A 64 2.96 3.06 7.90
N VAL A 65 2.62 3.35 6.63
CA VAL A 65 1.25 3.45 6.13
C VAL A 65 1.11 2.61 4.86
N HIS A 66 0.05 1.81 4.80
CA HIS A 66 -0.26 0.95 3.66
C HIS A 66 -1.66 1.23 3.16
N ILE A 67 -1.81 1.37 1.84
CA ILE A 67 -3.10 1.64 1.20
C ILE A 67 -3.52 0.41 0.40
N ILE A 68 -4.73 -0.06 0.66
CA ILE A 68 -5.42 -1.05 -0.17
C ILE A 68 -6.51 -0.34 -0.95
N VAL A 69 -6.46 -0.45 -2.28
CA VAL A 69 -7.53 0.02 -3.17
C VAL A 69 -8.29 -1.18 -3.70
N ARG A 70 -9.58 -1.31 -3.39
CA ARG A 70 -10.36 -2.50 -3.79
C ARG A 70 -11.27 -2.24 -4.98
N TYR A 71 -11.66 -3.29 -5.69
CA TYR A 71 -12.76 -3.22 -6.66
C TYR A 71 -14.09 -2.85 -5.95
N PRO A 72 -14.94 -1.98 -6.51
CA PRO A 72 -14.94 -1.43 -7.86
C PRO A 72 -14.04 -0.22 -8.15
N TYR A 73 -13.16 0.18 -7.23
CA TYR A 73 -12.23 1.31 -7.38
C TYR A 73 -12.93 2.67 -7.42
N GLU A 74 -14.00 2.82 -6.65
CA GLU A 74 -14.71 4.08 -6.48
C GLU A 74 -13.99 4.97 -5.46
N LYS A 75 -14.47 6.22 -5.30
CA LYS A 75 -13.83 7.21 -4.43
C LYS A 75 -13.72 6.78 -2.96
N GLU A 76 -14.59 5.87 -2.52
CA GLU A 76 -14.64 5.37 -1.15
C GLU A 76 -13.88 4.04 -0.98
N ASP A 77 -13.29 3.48 -2.03
CA ASP A 77 -12.65 2.17 -2.01
C ASP A 77 -11.16 2.22 -1.63
N TYR A 78 -10.75 3.23 -0.87
CA TYR A 78 -9.40 3.39 -0.33
C TYR A 78 -9.39 3.08 1.17
N PHE A 79 -8.50 2.18 1.57
CA PHE A 79 -8.38 1.74 2.96
C PHE A 79 -6.93 1.91 3.39
N PHE A 80 -6.73 2.57 4.53
CA PHE A 80 -5.41 2.91 5.05
C PHE A 80 -5.14 2.09 6.31
N TYR A 81 -3.93 1.54 6.41
CA TYR A 81 -3.52 0.64 7.48
C TYR A 81 -2.16 1.00 8.05
N SER A 82 -1.99 0.77 9.36
CA SER A 82 -0.70 0.79 10.03
C SER A 82 0.13 -0.45 9.67
N ARG A 83 1.39 -0.49 10.13
CA ARG A 83 2.23 -1.70 10.03
C ARG A 83 1.63 -2.93 10.71
N ASP A 84 0.82 -2.71 11.74
CA ASP A 84 0.18 -3.76 12.53
C ASP A 84 -1.15 -4.21 11.92
N GLY A 85 -1.60 -3.55 10.84
CA GLY A 85 -2.87 -3.83 10.17
C GLY A 85 -4.06 -3.06 10.73
N ASP A 86 -3.83 -2.13 11.66
CA ASP A 86 -4.90 -1.29 12.22
C ASP A 86 -5.38 -0.27 11.20
N SER A 87 -6.69 -0.07 11.11
CA SER A 87 -7.28 0.93 10.22
C SER A 87 -6.90 2.36 10.66
N LEU A 88 -6.45 3.17 9.70
CA LEU A 88 -6.10 4.56 9.91
C LEU A 88 -7.15 5.47 9.25
N GLY A 89 -7.51 6.55 9.94
CA GLY A 89 -8.30 7.63 9.34
C GLY A 89 -7.45 8.41 8.33
N TYR A 90 -8.09 8.93 7.29
CA TYR A 90 -7.45 9.78 6.29
C TYR A 90 -8.37 10.90 5.85
N GLU A 91 -7.77 11.94 5.29
CA GLU A 91 -8.46 13.07 4.66
C GLU A 91 -7.82 13.32 3.30
N VAL A 92 -8.64 13.62 2.29
CA VAL A 92 -8.16 14.02 0.96
C VAL A 92 -8.11 15.55 0.93
N VAL A 93 -6.92 16.10 0.69
CA VAL A 93 -6.63 17.54 0.64
C VAL A 93 -6.38 18.04 -0.78
#